data_AF-A0A1E1WEL4-F1
#
_entry.id   AF-A0A1E1WEL4-F1
#
_cell.length_a   1.000
_cell.length_b   1.000
_cell.length_c   1.000
_cell.angle_alpha   90.00
_cell.angle_beta   90.00
_cell.angle_gamma   90.00
#
_symmetry.space_group_name_H-M   'P 1'
#
loop_
_entity.id
_entity.type
_entity.pdbx_description
1 polymer ?
#
loop_
_entity_poly.entity_id
_entity_poly.type
_entity_poly.pdbx_seq_one_letter_code
_entity_poly.pdbx_strand_id
1 'polypeptide(L)'
;ARLVREKTGPGREVSKAEKKQKFLPKRSPEWYAMAGEKLAVVTRSLVSLSRHEHYRVRKELAVMCYRILSECNATMQPSAPTALDVLISLSKDEYPEVSQYCTTAVRSYLSSNKAEINKTMDGIRDNFVAILSGLARILNNVDASRKLTALDVLHGYVEMLCDDSRPQRLMAALS
;
A
#
# COMPACT_ATOMS: atom_id res chain seq x y z
N ALA A 1 41.13 51.17 -45.92
CA ALA A 1 41.66 50.29 -44.87
C ALA A 1 41.61 51.01 -43.52
N ARG A 2 40.85 50.50 -42.55
CA ARG A 2 40.90 50.96 -41.15
C ARG A 2 40.61 49.76 -40.25
N LEU A 3 41.68 49.20 -39.70
CA LEU A 3 41.67 48.16 -38.68
C LEU A 3 41.04 48.72 -37.41
N VAL A 4 40.01 48.07 -36.87
CA VAL A 4 39.43 48.39 -35.56
C VAL A 4 39.86 47.31 -34.58
N ARG A 5 40.52 47.78 -33.51
CA ARG A 5 41.16 47.07 -32.41
C ARG A 5 40.22 46.10 -31.69
N GLU A 6 40.73 44.92 -31.37
CA GLU A 6 40.15 44.00 -30.38
C GLU A 6 40.03 44.71 -29.02
N LYS A 7 38.83 44.63 -28.44
CA LYS A 7 38.61 44.91 -27.02
C LYS A 7 38.63 43.60 -26.25
N THR A 8 39.77 43.30 -25.64
CA THR A 8 39.88 42.39 -24.50
C THR A 8 39.16 43.02 -23.29
N GLY A 9 38.02 42.45 -22.91
CA GLY A 9 37.25 42.78 -21.71
C GLY A 9 37.01 41.51 -20.86
N PRO A 10 36.86 41.66 -19.54
CA PRO A 10 37.28 40.66 -18.55
C PRO A 10 36.45 39.39 -18.60
N GLY A 11 37.10 38.27 -18.33
CA GLY A 11 36.49 36.95 -18.27
C GLY A 11 35.20 36.98 -17.46
N ARG A 12 34.11 36.51 -18.08
CA ARG A 12 32.94 36.05 -17.34
C ARG A 12 33.45 34.98 -16.39
N GLU A 13 33.69 35.35 -15.14
CA GLU A 13 33.61 34.40 -14.04
C GLU A 13 32.21 33.82 -14.12
N VAL A 14 32.11 32.62 -14.70
CA VAL A 14 30.94 31.78 -14.59
C VAL A 14 30.83 31.50 -13.10
N SER A 15 30.04 32.31 -12.41
CA SER A 15 29.68 32.09 -11.02
C SER A 15 29.31 30.62 -10.94
N LYS A 16 30.14 29.86 -10.23
CA LYS A 16 29.88 28.46 -9.95
C LYS A 16 28.54 28.46 -9.24
N ALA A 17 27.47 28.21 -9.99
CA ALA A 17 26.21 27.82 -9.40
C ALA A 17 26.56 26.56 -8.62
N GLU A 18 26.76 26.72 -7.32
CA GLU A 18 26.94 25.64 -6.38
C GLU A 18 25.82 24.68 -6.70
N LYS A 19 26.19 23.54 -7.29
CA LYS A 19 25.27 22.43 -7.48
C LYS A 19 24.78 22.17 -6.07
N LYS A 20 23.55 22.61 -5.75
CA LYS A 20 22.86 22.24 -4.51
C LYS A 20 22.86 20.73 -4.54
N GLN A 21 23.86 20.15 -3.90
CA GLN A 21 23.99 18.73 -3.69
C GLN A 21 22.71 18.42 -2.95
N LYS A 22 21.77 17.75 -3.64
CA LYS A 22 20.52 17.34 -3.04
C LYS A 22 20.95 16.54 -1.81
N PHE A 23 20.82 17.14 -0.63
CA PHE A 23 21.09 16.46 0.63
C PHE A 23 20.08 15.33 0.67
N LEU A 24 20.51 14.14 0.24
CA LEU A 24 19.71 12.95 0.42
C LEU A 24 19.54 12.84 1.93
N PRO A 25 18.30 12.79 2.43
CA PRO A 25 18.07 12.68 3.86
C PRO A 25 18.86 11.49 4.39
N LYS A 26 19.58 11.68 5.50
CA LYS A 26 20.25 10.58 6.18
C LYS A 26 19.15 9.57 6.54
N ARG A 27 19.26 8.35 6.01
CA ARG A 27 18.30 7.26 6.25
C ARG A 27 18.48 6.72 7.67
N SER A 28 18.08 7.51 8.65
CA SER A 28 18.06 7.13 10.07
C SER A 28 16.78 6.36 10.40
N PRO A 29 16.73 5.66 11.55
CA PRO A 29 15.49 5.02 12.01
C PRO A 29 14.30 5.98 12.07
N GLU A 30 14.52 7.22 12.51
CA GLU A 30 13.50 8.27 12.58
C GLU A 30 13.02 8.69 11.18
N TRP A 31 13.94 8.71 10.20
CA TRP A 31 13.58 8.97 8.81
C TRP A 31 12.70 7.86 8.24
N TYR A 32 13.01 6.59 8.52
CA TYR A 32 12.18 5.47 8.08
C TYR A 32 10.80 5.50 8.73
N ALA A 33 10.70 5.79 10.03
CA ALA A 33 9.42 5.93 10.71
C ALA A 33 8.57 7.03 10.07
N MET A 34 9.13 8.22 9.86
CA MET A 34 8.44 9.34 9.22
C MET A 34 8.06 9.04 7.76
N ALA A 35 8.93 8.38 7.00
CA ALA A 35 8.65 7.98 5.62
C ALA A 35 7.54 6.91 5.55
N GLY A 36 7.52 5.96 6.49
CA GLY A 36 6.47 4.95 6.64
C GLY A 36 5.10 5.56 6.88
N GLU A 37 5.01 6.53 7.81
CA GLU A 37 3.77 7.25 8.08
C GLU A 37 3.27 8.05 6.87
N LYS A 38 4.17 8.76 6.18
CA LYS A 38 3.83 9.50 4.96
C LYS A 38 3.35 8.58 3.84
N LEU A 39 4.01 7.45 3.65
CA LEU A 39 3.58 6.46 2.67
C LEU A 39 2.20 5.90 3.04
N ALA A 40 1.91 5.66 4.31
CA ALA A 40 0.61 5.17 4.75
C ALA A 40 -0.53 6.15 4.41
N VAL A 41 -0.30 7.46 4.54
CA VAL A 41 -1.26 8.48 4.10
C VAL A 41 -1.51 8.40 2.59
N VAL A 42 -0.44 8.29 1.79
CA VAL A 42 -0.56 8.16 0.34
C VAL A 42 -1.28 6.87 -0.05
N THR A 43 -0.89 5.74 0.53
CA THR A 43 -1.52 4.43 0.30
C THR A 43 -3.03 4.50 0.58
N ARG A 44 -3.44 5.09 1.71
CA ARG A 44 -4.87 5.29 2.04
C ARG A 44 -5.61 6.13 1.01
N SER A 45 -4.99 7.19 0.47
CA SER A 45 -5.62 8.03 -0.56
C SER A 45 -5.88 7.27 -1.87
N LEU A 46 -4.99 6.32 -2.20
CA LEU A 46 -5.05 5.52 -3.41
C LEU A 46 -6.02 4.34 -3.33
N VAL A 47 -6.51 3.97 -2.12
CA VAL A 47 -7.51 2.90 -1.94
C VAL A 47 -8.74 3.13 -2.80
N SER A 48 -9.14 4.38 -3.02
CA SER A 48 -10.29 4.73 -3.88
C SER A 48 -10.19 4.18 -5.31
N LEU A 49 -8.97 3.97 -5.82
CA LEU A 49 -8.69 3.42 -7.14
C LEU A 49 -9.05 1.93 -7.26
N SER A 50 -9.32 1.23 -6.15
CA SER A 50 -9.82 -0.16 -6.20
C SER A 50 -11.20 -0.26 -6.84
N ARG A 51 -11.92 0.85 -6.98
CA ARG A 51 -13.23 0.95 -7.64
C ARG A 51 -13.18 1.72 -8.96
N HIS A 52 -11.97 1.95 -9.49
CA HIS A 52 -11.81 2.64 -10.76
C HIS A 52 -12.45 1.83 -11.89
N GLU A 53 -13.13 2.50 -12.84
CA GLU A 53 -13.86 1.85 -13.95
C GLU A 53 -12.96 0.92 -14.78
N HIS A 54 -11.73 1.36 -15.04
CA HIS A 54 -10.77 0.62 -15.86
C HIS A 54 -9.94 -0.38 -15.04
N TYR A 55 -10.10 -1.67 -15.32
CA TYR A 55 -9.44 -2.78 -14.61
C TYR A 55 -7.90 -2.66 -14.52
N ARG A 56 -7.22 -2.14 -15.56
CA ARG A 56 -5.76 -1.89 -15.51
C ARG A 56 -5.33 -0.94 -14.39
N VAL A 57 -6.14 0.06 -14.05
CA VAL A 57 -5.82 0.95 -12.91
C VAL A 57 -5.91 0.19 -11.60
N ARG A 58 -6.94 -0.65 -11.45
CA ARG A 58 -7.10 -1.55 -10.30
C ARG A 58 -5.94 -2.55 -10.20
N LYS A 59 -5.50 -3.09 -11.35
CA LYS A 59 -4.33 -3.97 -11.44
C LYS A 59 -3.04 -3.28 -10.99
N GLU A 60 -2.76 -2.07 -11.47
CA GLU A 60 -1.57 -1.33 -11.07
C GLU A 60 -1.60 -0.93 -9.59
N LEU A 61 -2.79 -0.62 -9.05
CA LEU A 61 -2.97 -0.47 -7.60
C LEU A 61 -2.58 -1.77 -6.86
N ALA A 62 -3.07 -2.92 -7.32
CA ALA A 62 -2.70 -4.21 -6.74
C ALA A 62 -1.18 -4.47 -6.80
N VAL A 63 -0.52 -4.15 -7.92
CA VAL A 63 0.93 -4.26 -8.07
C VAL A 63 1.66 -3.39 -7.04
N MET A 64 1.23 -2.13 -6.86
CA MET A 64 1.78 -1.25 -5.83
C MET A 64 1.63 -1.85 -4.43
N CYS A 65 0.43 -2.32 -4.08
CA CYS A 65 0.15 -2.91 -2.78
C CYS A 65 1.02 -4.15 -2.52
N TYR A 66 1.17 -5.03 -3.51
CA TYR A 66 2.03 -6.21 -3.36
C TYR A 66 3.51 -5.85 -3.19
N ARG A 67 4.02 -4.84 -3.89
CA ARG A 67 5.40 -4.35 -3.69
C ARG A 67 5.62 -3.77 -2.31
N ILE A 68 4.65 -3.03 -1.77
CA ILE A 68 4.73 -2.54 -0.38
C ILE A 68 4.91 -3.71 0.59
N LEU A 69 4.15 -4.79 0.39
CA LEU A 69 4.19 -5.97 1.26
C LEU A 69 5.45 -6.82 1.09
N SER A 70 5.97 -6.95 -0.12
CA SER A 70 7.08 -7.85 -0.45
C SER A 70 8.45 -7.19 -0.39
N GLU A 71 8.57 -5.93 -0.82
CA GLU A 71 9.84 -5.21 -0.95
C GLU A 71 10.08 -4.22 0.20
N CYS A 72 9.00 -3.72 0.83
CA CYS A 72 9.10 -2.65 1.83
C CYS A 72 8.75 -3.10 3.26
N ASN A 73 8.75 -4.41 3.52
CA ASN A 73 8.30 -4.99 4.79
C ASN A 73 9.03 -4.40 6.01
N ALA A 74 10.35 -4.26 6.04
CA ALA A 74 11.05 -3.78 7.24
C ALA A 74 10.83 -2.29 7.56
N THR A 75 10.57 -1.45 6.55
CA THR A 75 10.64 0.01 6.68
C THR A 75 9.31 0.73 6.50
N MET A 76 8.29 0.07 5.92
CA MET A 76 7.00 0.69 5.57
C MET A 76 5.80 -0.06 6.17
N GLN A 77 6.01 -0.68 7.34
CA GLN A 77 5.00 -1.41 8.11
C GLN A 77 3.63 -0.72 8.24
N PRO A 78 3.53 0.62 8.46
CA PRO A 78 2.22 1.27 8.63
C PRO A 78 1.29 1.18 7.40
N SER A 79 1.83 0.89 6.21
CA SER A 79 1.02 0.70 4.98
C SER A 79 0.56 -0.74 4.77
N ALA A 80 1.14 -1.70 5.50
CA ALA A 80 0.93 -3.13 5.22
C ALA A 80 -0.53 -3.58 5.41
N PRO A 81 -1.25 -3.22 6.49
CA PRO A 81 -2.66 -3.62 6.63
C PRO A 81 -3.52 -3.10 5.48
N THR A 82 -3.42 -1.80 5.16
CA THR A 82 -4.18 -1.22 4.05
C THR A 82 -3.84 -1.83 2.69
N ALA A 83 -2.56 -2.11 2.44
CA ALA A 83 -2.14 -2.77 1.19
C ALA A 83 -2.71 -4.18 1.08
N LEU A 84 -2.74 -4.93 2.18
CA LEU A 84 -3.29 -6.28 2.21
C LEU A 84 -4.82 -6.26 2.03
N ASP A 85 -5.53 -5.34 2.68
CA ASP A 85 -6.99 -5.19 2.52
C ASP A 85 -7.38 -4.92 1.07
N VAL A 86 -6.61 -4.09 0.36
CA VAL A 86 -6.81 -3.82 -1.06
C VAL A 86 -6.62 -5.09 -1.90
N LEU A 87 -5.56 -5.87 -1.65
CA LEU A 87 -5.33 -7.12 -2.37
C LEU A 87 -6.42 -8.16 -2.09
N ILE A 88 -6.88 -8.27 -0.85
CA ILE A 88 -7.99 -9.15 -0.48
C ILE A 88 -9.25 -8.74 -1.23
N SER A 89 -9.61 -7.46 -1.21
CA SER A 89 -10.80 -6.96 -1.91
C SER A 89 -10.71 -7.21 -3.41
N LEU A 90 -9.57 -6.89 -4.04
CA LEU A 90 -9.35 -7.09 -5.47
C LEU A 90 -9.16 -8.56 -5.86
N SER A 91 -9.00 -9.50 -4.92
CA SER A 91 -9.02 -10.94 -5.21
C SER A 91 -10.39 -11.42 -5.70
N LYS A 92 -11.45 -10.63 -5.47
CA LYS A 92 -12.83 -10.88 -5.93
C LYS A 92 -13.21 -10.02 -7.14
N ASP A 93 -12.24 -9.37 -7.79
CA ASP A 93 -12.49 -8.52 -8.97
C ASP A 93 -13.13 -9.31 -10.12
N GLU A 94 -14.04 -8.65 -10.83
CA GLU A 94 -14.76 -9.21 -12.00
C GLU A 94 -13.81 -9.57 -13.16
N TYR A 95 -12.65 -8.91 -13.27
CA TYR A 95 -11.64 -9.22 -14.29
C TYR A 95 -10.63 -10.25 -13.76
N PRO A 96 -10.49 -11.41 -14.42
CA PRO A 96 -9.55 -12.46 -14.02
C PRO A 96 -8.10 -11.97 -13.87
N GLU A 97 -7.65 -11.02 -14.69
CA GLU A 97 -6.28 -10.51 -14.64
C GLU A 97 -5.98 -9.73 -13.34
N VAL A 98 -7.01 -9.22 -12.68
CA VAL A 98 -6.90 -8.55 -11.38
C VAL A 98 -7.08 -9.57 -10.26
N SER A 99 -8.15 -10.36 -10.29
CA SER A 99 -8.48 -11.32 -9.23
C SER A 99 -7.44 -12.43 -9.08
N GLN A 100 -6.94 -13.00 -10.19
CA GLN A 100 -5.88 -14.01 -10.14
C GLN A 100 -4.57 -13.43 -9.61
N TYR A 101 -4.18 -12.24 -10.08
CA TYR A 101 -2.97 -11.56 -9.59
C TYR A 101 -3.04 -11.33 -8.08
N CYS A 102 -4.16 -10.79 -7.60
CA CYS A 102 -4.35 -10.51 -6.19
C CYS A 102 -4.38 -11.79 -5.33
N THR A 103 -5.06 -12.84 -5.81
CA THR A 103 -5.10 -14.15 -5.13
C THR A 103 -3.70 -14.73 -4.98
N THR A 104 -2.89 -14.70 -6.04
CA THR A 104 -1.49 -15.15 -5.98
C THR A 104 -0.67 -14.26 -5.05
N ALA A 105 -0.80 -12.93 -5.15
CA ALA A 105 -0.08 -11.98 -4.32
C ALA A 105 -0.33 -12.19 -2.81
N VAL A 106 -1.61 -12.36 -2.41
CA VAL A 106 -2.00 -12.66 -1.03
C VAL A 106 -1.38 -13.98 -0.58
N ARG A 107 -1.50 -15.05 -1.37
CA ARG A 107 -0.92 -16.36 -1.02
C ARG A 107 0.61 -16.29 -0.87
N SER A 108 1.29 -15.61 -1.80
CA SER A 108 2.75 -15.42 -1.75
C SER A 108 3.18 -14.62 -0.52
N TYR A 109 2.44 -13.57 -0.16
CA TYR A 109 2.71 -12.80 1.04
C TYR A 109 2.54 -13.63 2.32
N LEU A 110 1.44 -14.38 2.44
CA LEU A 110 1.17 -15.24 3.59
C LEU A 110 2.17 -16.41 3.74
N SER A 111 2.78 -16.83 2.63
CA SER A 111 3.82 -17.87 2.61
C SER A 111 5.21 -17.34 2.97
N SER A 112 5.38 -16.02 3.12
CA SER A 112 6.66 -15.36 3.40
C SER A 112 7.02 -15.36 4.91
N ASN A 113 8.05 -14.61 5.33
CA ASN A 113 8.59 -14.64 6.71
C ASN A 113 7.51 -14.42 7.80
N LYS A 114 7.37 -15.39 8.72
CA LYS A 114 6.31 -15.46 9.74
C LYS A 114 6.29 -14.31 10.75
N ALA A 115 7.45 -13.72 11.09
CA ALA A 115 7.51 -12.68 12.12
C ALA A 115 6.82 -11.37 11.69
N GLU A 116 7.09 -10.92 10.47
CA GLU A 116 6.48 -9.71 9.88
C GLU A 116 4.99 -9.92 9.57
N ILE A 117 4.63 -11.15 9.20
CA ILE A 117 3.24 -11.54 8.99
C ILE A 117 2.46 -11.40 10.30
N ASN A 118 2.96 -11.91 11.44
CA ASN A 118 2.23 -11.85 12.71
C ASN A 118 1.83 -10.41 13.10
N LYS A 119 2.73 -9.44 12.94
CA LYS A 119 2.43 -8.02 13.21
C LYS A 119 1.35 -7.45 12.27
N THR A 120 1.39 -7.85 11.00
CA THR A 120 0.37 -7.47 10.01
C THR A 120 -0.97 -8.16 10.33
N MET A 121 -0.94 -9.42 10.78
CA MET A 121 -2.11 -10.19 11.20
C MET A 121 -2.80 -9.57 12.42
N ASP A 122 -2.05 -8.99 13.36
CA ASP A 122 -2.63 -8.25 14.50
C ASP A 122 -3.45 -7.05 14.00
N GLY A 123 -2.93 -6.29 13.04
CA GLY A 123 -3.67 -5.19 12.40
C GLY A 123 -4.90 -5.64 11.60
N ILE A 124 -4.81 -6.79 10.91
CA ILE A 124 -5.96 -7.40 10.22
C ILE A 124 -7.02 -7.82 11.24
N ARG A 125 -6.62 -8.42 12.36
CA ARG A 125 -7.53 -8.82 13.44
C ARG A 125 -8.30 -7.61 13.97
N ASP A 126 -7.61 -6.50 14.26
CA ASP A 126 -8.24 -5.28 14.73
C ASP A 126 -9.24 -4.73 13.70
N ASN A 127 -8.86 -4.72 12.42
CA ASN A 127 -9.74 -4.31 11.32
C ASN A 127 -10.96 -5.24 11.18
N PHE A 128 -10.78 -6.56 11.29
CA PHE A 128 -11.85 -7.55 11.24
C PHE A 128 -12.86 -7.33 12.36
N VAL A 129 -12.40 -7.17 13.60
CA VAL A 129 -13.26 -6.88 14.76
C VAL A 129 -13.99 -5.56 14.59
N ALA A 130 -13.34 -4.53 14.05
CA ALA A 130 -13.96 -3.25 13.77
C ALA A 130 -15.08 -3.35 12.71
N ILE A 131 -14.85 -4.12 11.63
CA ILE A 131 -15.88 -4.38 10.61
C ILE A 131 -17.05 -5.15 11.22
N LEU A 132 -16.78 -6.23 11.98
CA LEU A 132 -17.82 -7.03 12.63
C LEU A 132 -18.69 -6.19 13.57
N SER A 133 -18.05 -5.39 14.42
CA SER A 133 -18.73 -4.51 15.38
C SER A 133 -19.55 -3.41 14.69
N GLY A 134 -19.13 -2.99 13.49
CA GLY A 134 -19.84 -2.04 12.64
C GLY A 134 -20.82 -2.65 11.65
N LEU A 135 -20.92 -3.99 11.55
CA LEU A 135 -21.50 -4.66 10.39
C LEU A 135 -22.98 -4.33 10.19
N ALA A 136 -23.79 -4.39 11.25
CA ALA A 136 -25.21 -4.05 11.18
C ALA A 136 -25.43 -2.61 10.67
N ARG A 137 -24.58 -1.67 11.10
CA ARG A 137 -24.61 -0.28 10.64
C ARG A 137 -24.17 -0.13 9.18
N ILE A 138 -23.17 -0.90 8.74
CA ILE A 138 -22.73 -0.93 7.34
C ILE A 138 -23.83 -1.49 6.44
N LEU A 139 -24.47 -2.60 6.84
CA LEU A 139 -25.55 -3.23 6.09
C LEU A 139 -26.81 -2.37 6.01
N ASN A 140 -27.06 -1.55 7.03
CA ASN A 140 -28.14 -0.56 7.03
C ASN A 140 -27.80 0.73 6.25
N ASN A 141 -26.62 0.84 5.64
CA ASN A 141 -26.29 1.99 4.77
C ASN A 141 -27.14 1.96 3.47
N VAL A 142 -27.31 3.10 2.80
CA VAL A 142 -28.00 3.15 1.49
C VAL A 142 -27.08 2.80 0.32
N ASP A 143 -25.77 2.95 0.49
CA ASP A 143 -24.75 2.69 -0.53
C ASP A 143 -24.48 1.18 -0.65
N ALA A 144 -24.97 0.57 -1.74
CA ALA A 144 -24.78 -0.84 -2.03
C ALA A 144 -23.30 -1.21 -2.31
N SER A 145 -22.51 -0.31 -2.90
CA SER A 145 -21.09 -0.54 -3.15
C SER A 145 -20.34 -0.67 -1.83
N ARG A 146 -20.64 0.19 -0.86
CA ARG A 146 -20.03 0.13 0.47
C ARG A 146 -20.35 -1.17 1.21
N LYS A 147 -21.57 -1.71 1.05
CA LYS A 147 -21.94 -3.01 1.63
C LYS A 147 -21.13 -4.13 1.01
N LEU A 148 -21.08 -4.17 -0.32
CA LEU A 148 -20.41 -5.23 -1.06
C LEU A 148 -18.91 -5.26 -0.71
N THR A 149 -18.23 -4.11 -0.74
CA THR A 149 -16.82 -4.02 -0.35
C THR A 149 -16.58 -4.50 1.08
N ALA A 150 -17.45 -4.15 2.04
CA ALA A 150 -17.30 -4.62 3.42
C ALA A 150 -17.48 -6.15 3.54
N LEU A 151 -18.42 -6.72 2.79
CA LEU A 151 -18.64 -8.16 2.75
C LEU A 151 -17.50 -8.91 2.06
N ASP A 152 -16.97 -8.39 0.95
CA ASP A 152 -15.83 -8.98 0.23
C ASP A 152 -14.57 -9.00 1.11
N VAL A 153 -14.30 -7.91 1.81
CA VAL A 153 -13.19 -7.83 2.77
C VAL A 153 -13.40 -8.79 3.93
N LEU A 154 -14.60 -8.86 4.50
CA LEU A 154 -14.92 -9.80 5.58
C LEU A 154 -14.76 -11.25 5.14
N HIS A 155 -15.26 -11.60 3.96
CA HIS A 155 -15.11 -12.92 3.37
C HIS A 155 -13.64 -13.27 3.17
N GLY A 156 -12.86 -12.35 2.62
CA GLY A 156 -11.43 -12.56 2.41
C GLY A 156 -10.61 -12.65 3.70
N TYR A 157 -11.02 -11.94 4.77
CA TYR A 157 -10.46 -12.15 6.11
C TYR A 157 -10.80 -13.53 6.66
N VAL A 158 -12.03 -14.00 6.46
CA VAL A 158 -12.41 -15.36 6.87
C VAL A 158 -11.60 -16.40 6.09
N GLU A 159 -11.48 -16.27 4.77
CA GLU A 159 -10.62 -17.16 3.96
C GLU A 159 -9.17 -17.14 4.47
N MET A 160 -8.59 -15.96 4.72
CA MET A 160 -7.21 -15.83 5.18
C MET A 160 -6.97 -16.35 6.61
N LEU A 161 -7.90 -16.08 7.54
CA LEU A 161 -7.80 -16.50 8.94
C LEU A 161 -8.13 -17.97 9.12
N CYS A 162 -8.88 -18.56 8.19
CA CYS A 162 -9.31 -19.96 8.22
C CYS A 162 -8.49 -20.89 7.31
N ASP A 163 -7.60 -20.40 6.45
CA ASP A 163 -6.80 -21.27 5.57
C ASP A 163 -5.80 -22.12 6.39
N ASP A 164 -5.83 -23.43 6.14
CA ASP A 164 -5.16 -24.54 6.86
C ASP A 164 -5.60 -24.81 8.31
N SER A 165 -6.77 -25.43 8.46
CA SER A 165 -7.16 -26.35 9.56
C SER A 165 -6.99 -25.86 11.00
N ARG A 166 -6.84 -24.55 11.22
CA ARG A 166 -6.60 -23.95 12.54
C ARG A 166 -7.56 -22.80 12.78
N PRO A 167 -8.80 -23.08 13.23
CA PRO A 167 -9.74 -22.04 13.70
C PRO A 167 -9.18 -21.24 14.89
N GLN A 168 -8.04 -21.64 15.44
CA GLN A 168 -7.31 -20.96 16.51
C GLN A 168 -7.00 -19.49 16.20
N ARG A 169 -6.73 -19.12 14.94
CA ARG A 169 -6.48 -17.72 14.56
C ARG A 169 -7.74 -16.87 14.59
N LEU A 170 -8.85 -17.41 14.09
CA LEU A 170 -10.18 -16.79 14.17
C LEU A 170 -10.66 -16.73 15.63
N MET A 171 -10.53 -17.83 16.38
CA MET A 171 -10.90 -17.90 17.79
C MET A 171 -10.08 -16.92 18.61
N ALA A 172 -8.76 -16.85 18.37
CA ALA A 172 -7.93 -15.83 18.97
C ALA A 172 -8.46 -14.45 18.61
N ALA A 173 -8.77 -14.17 17.33
CA ALA A 173 -9.29 -12.87 16.89
C ALA A 173 -10.59 -12.44 17.59
N LEU A 174 -11.45 -13.40 17.95
CA LEU A 174 -12.76 -13.18 18.55
C LEU A 174 -12.78 -13.23 20.09
N SER A 175 -11.72 -13.72 20.73
CA SER A 175 -11.53 -13.73 22.19
C SER A 175 -10.83 -12.46 22.68
#